data_AF-A0A096NSY5-F1
#
_entry.id   AF-A0A096NSY5-F1
#
_cell.length_a   1.000
_cell.length_b   1.000
_cell.length_c   1.000
_cell.angle_alpha   90.00
_cell.angle_beta   90.00
_cell.angle_gamma   90.00
#
_symmetry.space_group_name_H-M   'P 1'
#
loop_
_entity.id
_entity.type
_entity.pdbx_description
1 polymer ?
#
loop_
_entity_poly.entity_id
_entity_poly.type
_entity_poly.pdbx_seq_one_letter_code
_entity_poly.pdbx_strand_id
1 'polypeptide(L)'
;MARTKQTARKSTGGKAPRKQLATKAARKSAPSTGGVKKPHRYRPGTVALREIRRYQKSTELLIRKLPFQRRLAKRTWWVCSKILICVPSTLRESPSCPKTSSWLAGYGERELK
;
A
#
# COMPACT_ATOMS: atom_id res chain seq x y z
N MET A 1 3.29 -50.13 43.92
CA MET A 1 3.44 -49.78 42.48
C MET A 1 2.14 -49.15 41.99
N ALA A 2 2.20 -47.93 41.44
CA ALA A 2 1.02 -47.19 41.02
C ALA A 2 0.54 -47.62 39.62
N ARG A 3 -0.73 -48.03 39.52
CA ARG A 3 -1.36 -48.47 38.27
C ARG A 3 -1.70 -47.24 37.41
N THR A 4 -0.96 -47.03 36.32
CA THR A 4 -1.29 -46.01 35.32
C THR A 4 -2.51 -46.47 34.51
N LYS A 5 -3.58 -45.65 34.47
CA LYS A 5 -4.70 -45.86 33.57
C LYS A 5 -4.41 -45.14 32.25
N GLN A 6 -4.23 -45.90 31.17
CA GLN A 6 -4.15 -45.36 29.82
C GLN A 6 -5.57 -44.97 29.39
N THR A 7 -5.90 -43.68 29.41
CA THR A 7 -7.14 -43.20 28.81
C THR A 7 -6.94 -43.07 27.30
N ALA A 8 -7.70 -43.82 26.51
CA ALA A 8 -7.68 -43.70 25.07
C ALA A 8 -8.09 -42.27 24.66
N ARG A 9 -7.15 -41.52 24.08
CA ARG A 9 -7.47 -40.29 23.34
C ARG A 9 -7.82 -40.69 21.92
N LYS A 10 -8.99 -40.27 21.43
CA LYS A 10 -9.37 -40.42 20.03
C LYS A 10 -8.39 -39.59 19.18
N SER A 11 -7.54 -40.23 18.41
CA SER A 11 -6.85 -39.57 17.29
C SER A 11 -7.86 -39.43 16.17
N THR A 12 -8.48 -38.26 16.04
CA THR A 12 -9.15 -37.91 14.77
C THR A 12 -8.07 -37.77 13.71
N GLY A 13 -7.83 -38.87 12.99
CA GLY A 13 -6.98 -38.93 11.81
C GLY A 13 -7.41 -37.90 10.78
N GLY A 14 -6.42 -37.35 10.09
CA GLY A 14 -6.61 -36.37 9.04
C GLY A 14 -7.68 -36.78 8.04
N LYS A 15 -8.42 -35.78 7.55
CA LYS A 15 -9.48 -35.94 6.55
C LYS A 15 -8.94 -36.70 5.32
N ALA A 16 -9.53 -37.85 5.01
CA ALA A 16 -9.16 -38.61 3.80
C ALA A 16 -9.45 -37.80 2.51
N PRO A 17 -8.65 -37.94 1.44
CA PRO A 17 -8.88 -37.25 0.18
C PRO A 17 -10.07 -37.88 -0.55
N ARG A 18 -11.24 -37.25 -0.45
CA ARG A 18 -12.43 -37.64 -1.23
C ARG A 18 -12.42 -36.88 -2.55
N LYS A 19 -12.47 -37.60 -3.67
CA LYS A 19 -12.64 -37.05 -5.03
C LYS A 19 -13.78 -36.02 -5.04
N GLN A 20 -13.51 -34.79 -5.49
CA GLN A 20 -14.48 -33.68 -5.51
C GLN A 20 -15.17 -33.59 -6.86
N LEU A 21 -16.44 -34.02 -6.92
CA LEU A 21 -17.42 -33.35 -7.78
C LEU A 21 -17.84 -32.06 -7.07
N ALA A 22 -17.93 -30.97 -7.83
CA ALA A 22 -18.01 -29.59 -7.38
C ALA A 22 -18.97 -29.38 -6.18
N THR A 23 -18.40 -29.29 -4.98
CA THR A 23 -19.11 -28.80 -3.81
C THR A 23 -18.90 -27.30 -3.69
N LYS A 24 -19.96 -26.54 -3.98
CA LYS A 24 -20.07 -25.11 -3.73
C LYS A 24 -19.55 -24.79 -2.32
N ALA A 25 -18.49 -23.99 -2.23
CA ALA A 25 -17.87 -23.65 -0.96
C ALA A 25 -18.84 -22.77 -0.14
N ALA A 26 -19.63 -23.40 0.73
CA ALA A 26 -20.26 -22.71 1.83
C ALA A 26 -19.13 -22.18 2.73
N ARG A 27 -18.80 -20.89 2.57
CA ARG A 27 -17.92 -20.17 3.50
C ARG A 27 -18.50 -20.37 4.89
N LYS A 28 -17.66 -20.73 5.86
CA LYS A 28 -18.07 -20.96 7.25
C LYS A 28 -18.76 -19.70 7.79
N SER A 29 -20.09 -19.62 7.65
CA SER A 29 -20.93 -18.72 8.43
C SER A 29 -21.10 -19.34 9.80
N ALA A 30 -20.84 -18.50 10.81
CA ALA A 30 -21.03 -18.59 12.25
C ALA A 30 -21.20 -20.00 12.90
N PRO A 31 -20.50 -20.28 14.02
CA PRO A 31 -20.88 -21.41 14.86
C PRO A 31 -22.33 -21.22 15.34
N SER A 32 -23.25 -22.04 14.81
CA SER A 32 -24.55 -22.26 15.42
C SER A 32 -24.31 -22.93 16.76
N THR A 33 -24.78 -22.30 17.84
CA THR A 33 -24.66 -22.75 19.23
C THR A 33 -23.33 -22.40 19.93
N GLY A 34 -23.34 -21.25 20.62
CA GLY A 34 -22.37 -20.91 21.68
C GLY A 34 -21.43 -19.74 21.37
N GLY A 35 -21.92 -18.51 21.57
CA GLY A 35 -21.13 -17.29 21.79
C GLY A 35 -20.05 -16.95 20.74
N VAL A 36 -20.31 -15.94 19.91
CA VAL A 36 -19.28 -15.36 19.02
C VAL A 36 -18.04 -15.03 19.85
N LYS A 37 -16.91 -15.69 19.55
CA LYS A 37 -15.62 -15.39 20.20
C LYS A 37 -15.37 -13.88 20.08
N LYS A 38 -15.15 -13.22 21.22
CA LYS A 38 -14.84 -11.79 21.24
C LYS A 38 -13.71 -11.51 20.25
N PRO A 39 -13.80 -10.46 19.43
CA PRO A 39 -12.73 -10.10 18.52
C PRO A 39 -11.44 -9.87 19.30
N HIS A 40 -10.35 -10.48 18.83
CA HIS A 40 -9.06 -10.36 19.48
C HIS A 40 -8.55 -8.91 19.36
N ARG A 41 -8.37 -8.25 20.50
CA ARG A 41 -7.77 -6.91 20.58
C ARG A 41 -6.32 -7.02 21.05
N TYR A 42 -5.42 -6.41 20.28
CA TYR A 42 -4.00 -6.33 20.65
C TYR A 42 -3.79 -5.39 21.85
N ARG A 43 -2.72 -5.64 22.61
CA ARG A 43 -2.28 -4.73 23.67
C ARG A 43 -1.83 -3.38 23.07
N PRO A 44 -1.99 -2.27 23.80
CA PRO A 44 -1.45 -0.98 23.36
C PRO A 44 0.06 -1.12 23.08
N GLY A 45 0.54 -0.46 22.04
CA GLY A 45 1.93 -0.54 21.59
C GLY A 45 2.25 -1.70 20.64
N THR A 46 1.51 -2.82 20.65
CA THR A 46 1.80 -3.95 19.76
C THR A 46 1.63 -3.60 18.27
N VAL A 47 0.57 -2.86 17.94
CA VAL A 47 0.34 -2.42 16.55
C VAL A 47 1.35 -1.36 16.14
N ALA A 48 1.68 -0.42 17.03
CA ALA A 48 2.65 0.63 16.78
C ALA A 48 4.05 0.07 16.47
N LEU A 49 4.53 -0.89 17.25
CA LEU A 49 5.83 -1.54 17.00
C LEU A 49 5.84 -2.29 15.66
N ARG A 50 4.70 -2.88 15.26
CA ARG A 50 4.57 -3.56 13.96
C ARG A 50 4.62 -2.56 12.80
N GLU A 51 4.01 -1.39 12.95
CA GLU A 51 4.03 -0.33 11.95
C GLU A 51 5.41 0.32 11.82
N ILE A 52 6.11 0.59 12.92
CA ILE A 52 7.49 1.10 12.92
C ILE A 52 8.41 0.16 12.14
N ARG A 53 8.36 -1.15 12.44
CA ARG A 53 9.16 -2.16 11.73
C ARG A 53 8.81 -2.25 10.25
N ARG A 54 7.53 -2.07 9.88
CA ARG A 54 7.10 -2.06 8.47
C ARG A 54 7.70 -0.86 7.72
N TYR A 55 7.52 0.36 8.23
CA TYR A 55 7.96 1.59 7.56
C TYR A 55 9.48 1.77 7.54
N GLN A 56 10.20 1.17 8.49
CA GLN A 56 11.66 1.16 8.43
C GLN A 56 12.18 0.16 7.40
N LYS A 57 11.41 -0.88 7.07
CA LYS A 57 11.79 -1.90 6.07
C LYS A 57 11.44 -1.49 4.64
N SER A 58 10.37 -0.73 4.44
CA SER A 58 9.90 -0.29 3.13
C SER A 58 9.90 1.23 3.00
N THR A 59 10.39 1.75 1.88
CA THR A 59 10.43 3.20 1.58
C THR A 59 9.17 3.70 0.86
N GLU A 60 8.01 3.10 1.14
CA GLU A 60 6.74 3.54 0.54
C GLU A 60 6.33 4.92 1.09
N LEU A 61 5.65 5.70 0.26
CA LEU A 61 5.22 7.04 0.65
C LEU A 61 4.06 6.92 1.62
N LEU A 62 4.29 7.35 2.87
CA LEU A 62 3.26 7.36 3.91
C LEU A 62 2.06 8.23 3.54
N ILE A 63 2.24 9.17 2.61
CA ILE A 63 1.19 10.07 2.17
C ILE A 63 0.90 9.93 0.67
N ARG A 64 -0.40 9.88 0.34
CA ARG A 64 -0.87 9.75 -1.04
C ARG A 64 -0.36 10.90 -1.91
N LYS A 65 0.12 10.58 -3.11
CA LYS A 65 0.71 11.56 -4.05
C LYS A 65 -0.27 12.66 -4.49
N LEU A 66 -1.51 12.29 -4.81
CA LEU A 66 -2.50 13.20 -5.40
C LEU A 66 -2.83 14.44 -4.55
N PRO A 67 -3.15 14.34 -3.24
CA PRO A 67 -3.41 15.53 -2.42
C PRO A 67 -2.16 16.41 -2.23
N PHE A 68 -0.95 15.82 -2.22
CA PHE A 68 0.30 16.58 -2.12
C PHE A 68 0.59 17.36 -3.39
N GLN A 69 0.43 16.72 -4.54
CA GLN A 69 0.59 17.36 -5.84
C GLN A 69 -0.39 18.52 -6.01
N ARG A 70 -1.67 18.34 -5.65
CA ARG A 70 -2.68 19.43 -5.71
C ARG A 70 -2.33 20.60 -4.78
N ARG A 71 -1.84 20.33 -3.56
CA ARG A 71 -1.46 21.38 -2.62
C ARG A 71 -0.22 22.14 -3.08
N LEU A 72 0.79 21.43 -3.57
CA LEU A 72 2.01 22.03 -4.13
C LEU A 72 1.67 22.87 -5.37
N ALA A 73 0.86 22.36 -6.30
CA ALA A 73 0.42 23.11 -7.48
C ALA A 73 -0.38 24.37 -7.13
N LYS A 74 -1.26 24.30 -6.13
CA LYS A 74 -1.98 25.49 -5.63
C LYS A 74 -1.02 26.51 -5.05
N ARG A 75 -0.03 26.07 -4.27
CA ARG A 75 0.95 26.96 -3.64
C ARG A 75 1.89 27.58 -4.67
N THR A 76 2.36 26.82 -5.65
CA THR A 76 3.18 27.35 -6.74
C THR A 76 2.39 28.32 -7.60
N TRP A 77 1.11 28.04 -7.91
CA TRP A 77 0.25 28.99 -8.62
C TRP A 77 0.02 30.27 -7.82
N TRP A 78 -0.21 30.16 -6.51
CA TRP A 78 -0.34 31.33 -5.63
C TRP A 78 0.93 32.17 -5.60
N VAL A 79 2.10 31.53 -5.50
CA VAL A 79 3.41 32.20 -5.51
C VAL A 79 3.68 32.84 -6.88
N CYS A 80 3.43 32.14 -7.99
CA CYS A 80 3.59 32.69 -9.34
C CYS A 80 2.66 33.87 -9.59
N SER A 81 1.38 33.80 -9.23
CA SER A 81 0.46 34.94 -9.34
C SER A 81 0.90 36.11 -8.47
N LYS A 82 1.39 35.87 -7.24
CA LYS A 82 1.87 36.93 -6.35
C LYS A 82 3.15 37.59 -6.91
N ILE A 83 4.08 36.80 -7.45
CA ILE A 83 5.30 37.30 -8.10
C ILE A 83 4.95 38.09 -9.38
N LEU A 84 4.01 37.61 -10.19
CA LEU A 84 3.58 38.28 -11.42
C LEU A 84 2.85 39.61 -11.15
N ILE A 85 2.20 39.76 -9.99
CA ILE A 85 1.54 41.01 -9.55
C ILE A 85 2.53 42.00 -8.90
N CYS A 86 3.60 41.50 -8.28
CA CYS A 86 4.59 42.31 -7.57
C CYS A 86 5.82 42.72 -8.40
N VAL A 87 5.87 42.43 -9.71
CA VAL A 87 6.86 43.00 -10.63
C VAL A 87 6.18 44.02 -11.56
N PRO A 88 6.14 45.32 -11.20
CA PRO A 88 5.87 46.35 -12.18
C PRO A 88 7.17 46.63 -12.95
N SER A 89 7.20 46.20 -14.21
CA SER A 89 7.76 47.02 -15.29
C SER A 89 9.28 47.30 -15.35
N THR A 90 10.18 46.31 -15.41
CA THR A 90 11.46 46.46 -16.15
C THR A 90 12.03 45.13 -16.64
N LEU A 91 11.52 44.63 -17.76
CA LEU A 91 12.34 43.98 -18.80
C LEU A 91 11.49 43.86 -20.05
N ARG A 92 11.41 44.99 -20.76
CA ARG A 92 11.02 45.01 -22.17
C ARG A 92 12.19 44.40 -22.95
N GLU A 93 12.20 43.09 -23.05
CA GLU A 93 12.95 42.34 -24.07
C GLU A 93 12.02 41.18 -24.46
N SER A 94 11.52 41.25 -25.68
CA SER A 94 10.63 40.24 -26.28
C SER A 94 11.33 38.88 -26.30
N PRO A 95 10.77 37.80 -25.72
CA PRO A 95 11.22 36.46 -26.05
C PRO A 95 10.60 36.10 -27.39
N SER A 96 11.37 36.33 -28.46
CA SER A 96 11.18 35.58 -29.69
C SER A 96 11.15 34.09 -29.32
N CYS A 97 10.07 33.41 -29.68
CA CYS A 97 9.89 31.99 -29.42
C CYS A 97 11.11 31.21 -29.96
N PRO A 98 11.89 30.49 -29.14
CA PRO A 98 12.84 29.55 -29.68
C PRO A 98 12.05 28.37 -30.25
N LYS A 99 12.19 28.21 -31.56
CA LYS A 99 11.67 27.11 -32.37
C LYS A 99 11.84 25.78 -31.64
N THR A 100 10.73 25.05 -31.54
CA THR A 100 10.68 23.64 -31.19
C THR A 100 11.39 22.82 -32.28
N SER A 101 12.70 22.61 -32.17
CA SER A 101 13.40 21.63 -33.02
C SER A 101 14.82 21.34 -32.51
N SER A 102 14.98 20.46 -31.52
CA SER A 102 16.22 19.67 -31.33
C SER A 102 16.24 18.78 -30.06
N TRP A 103 15.21 17.97 -29.78
CA TRP A 103 15.37 16.88 -28.79
C TRP A 103 14.63 15.61 -29.23
N LEU A 104 14.98 15.12 -30.40
CA LEU A 104 14.72 13.74 -30.84
C LEU A 104 15.96 13.18 -31.56
N ALA A 105 17.11 13.31 -30.90
CA ALA A 105 18.33 12.62 -31.30
C ALA A 105 19.02 12.11 -30.03
N GLY A 106 18.94 10.80 -29.79
CA GLY A 106 19.78 10.13 -28.79
C GLY A 106 19.09 9.26 -27.76
N TYR A 107 18.11 8.43 -28.12
CA TYR A 107 17.78 7.21 -27.36
C TYR A 107 17.35 6.10 -28.34
N GLY A 108 18.30 5.64 -29.13
CA GLY A 108 18.21 4.41 -29.92
C GLY A 108 19.61 3.86 -30.07
N GLU A 109 19.77 2.57 -29.83
CA GLU A 109 21.03 1.79 -29.88
C GLU A 109 21.92 1.84 -28.63
N ARG A 110 21.65 0.90 -27.73
CA ARG A 110 22.64 -0.13 -27.35
C ARG A 110 21.96 -1.22 -26.51
N GLU A 111 21.32 -2.12 -27.24
CA GLU A 111 21.01 -3.50 -26.84
C GLU A 111 21.66 -4.37 -27.93
N LEU A 112 22.29 -5.48 -27.54
CA LEU A 112 23.08 -6.45 -28.33
C LEU A 112 24.61 -6.20 -28.41
N LYS A 113 25.36 -6.69 -27.42
CA LYS A 113 26.16 -7.95 -27.53
C LYS A 113 26.84 -8.29 -26.21
#